data_AF-A0A6G2RQN9-F1
#
_entry.id   AF-A0A6G2RQN9-F1
#
_cell.length_a   1.000
_cell.length_b   1.000
_cell.length_c   1.000
_cell.angle_alpha   90.00
_cell.angle_beta   90.00
_cell.angle_gamma   90.00
#
_symmetry.space_group_name_H-M   'P 1'
#
loop_
_entity.id
_entity.type
_entity.pdbx_description
1 polymer ?
#
loop_
_entity_poly.entity_id
_entity_poly.type
_entity_poly.pdbx_seq_one_letter_code
_entity_poly.pdbx_strand_id
1 'polypeptide(L)'
;MENMPRLEIWLKALGLPVSPALVPLMCLQTAFFTPWLPSPTCYQVSRLTVWLMAIDNVLDAPQAPAESSPASTDAQVRSWHRILAGRENGSGSDDPMARALAEITEGIDNGSRPELNTIWRKSMHQTLRGMERERAAARTTAAGGRPPRLADYLTHGAWTIGVEQQVTALWALMDEPGLPHRLPVLRGALRQAAIAIRLLNDLRGHRREQHEGKADALTLGLSEQQAYQRAQSAIDDCRRTLAPLTAAGYGSAVALERVALWHARMYHRFDPVRPDRAVSAPLPGGPGPEATSHARHTPFVRPPKEAPPMSTGIDQEVLDAIAAGEEYDGGKLADLFDRLEPVDTALLVGTWQGGGFERTSENAALLAKMRWYGKRFVDAEHVEPLLCRDEQGAVFSYQEMGLATLREVVFHGKQSTAMVYDQLPIIDHFRRLTDDVLLCVMDKKGEPADFFFHLTRVPA
;
A
#
# COMPACT_ATOMS: atom_id res chain seq x y z
N MET A 1 -1.58 -25.64 -8.48
CA MET A 1 -1.18 -24.80 -7.31
C MET A 1 -0.30 -25.66 -6.42
N GLU A 2 1.02 -25.47 -6.45
CA GLU A 2 1.89 -26.05 -5.42
C GLU A 2 1.46 -25.54 -4.05
N ASN A 3 1.48 -26.44 -3.06
CA ASN A 3 1.08 -26.14 -1.69
C ASN A 3 2.16 -25.23 -1.07
N MET A 4 1.97 -23.91 -1.13
CA MET A 4 2.93 -22.95 -0.59
C MET A 4 3.09 -23.18 0.93
N PRO A 5 4.33 -23.28 1.45
CA PRO A 5 4.55 -23.56 2.87
C PRO A 5 3.98 -22.42 3.73
N ARG A 6 3.28 -22.77 4.81
CA ARG A 6 2.71 -21.77 5.71
C ARG A 6 3.82 -21.09 6.51
N LEU A 7 3.79 -19.76 6.58
CA LEU A 7 4.79 -18.96 7.31
C LEU A 7 4.85 -19.35 8.80
N GLU A 8 3.72 -19.70 9.40
CA GLU A 8 3.64 -20.18 10.78
C GLU A 8 4.45 -21.47 11.02
N ILE A 9 4.48 -22.37 10.03
CA ILE A 9 5.20 -23.65 10.12
C ILE A 9 6.70 -23.37 10.04
N TRP A 10 7.12 -22.52 9.10
CA TRP A 10 8.51 -22.11 8.95
C TRP A 10 9.06 -21.42 10.20
N LEU A 11 8.31 -20.44 10.75
CA LEU A 11 8.63 -19.75 12.00
C LEU A 11 8.82 -20.73 13.17
N LYS A 12 7.86 -21.65 13.36
CA LYS A 12 7.89 -22.64 14.45
C LYS A 12 9.02 -23.65 14.27
N ALA A 13 9.26 -24.13 13.04
CA ALA A 13 10.30 -25.11 12.74
C ALA A 13 11.71 -24.57 13.05
N LEU A 14 11.96 -23.29 12.77
CA LEU A 14 13.24 -22.67 13.08
C LEU A 14 13.37 -22.27 14.56
N GLY A 15 12.25 -22.09 15.27
CA GLY A 15 12.25 -21.65 16.68
C GLY A 15 12.53 -20.15 16.83
N LEU A 16 12.06 -19.33 15.89
CA LEU A 16 12.27 -17.88 15.95
C LEU A 16 11.46 -17.24 17.10
N PRO A 17 12.02 -16.28 17.85
CA PRO A 17 11.37 -15.68 19.02
C PRO A 17 10.34 -14.62 18.63
N VAL A 18 9.32 -15.00 17.87
CA VAL A 18 8.20 -14.14 17.46
C VAL A 18 6.89 -14.89 17.66
N SER A 19 5.88 -14.22 18.21
CA SER A 19 4.57 -14.82 18.42
C SER A 19 3.93 -15.24 17.08
N PRO A 20 3.50 -16.51 16.92
CA PRO A 20 2.74 -16.93 15.74
C PRO A 20 1.47 -16.11 15.49
N ALA A 21 0.91 -15.46 16.52
CA ALA A 21 -0.25 -14.59 16.39
C ALA A 21 0.01 -13.34 15.52
N LEU A 22 1.27 -12.95 15.31
CA LEU A 22 1.66 -11.84 14.44
C LEU A 22 1.81 -12.26 12.97
N VAL A 23 1.82 -13.57 12.66
CA VAL A 23 1.97 -14.08 11.28
C VAL A 23 0.90 -13.52 10.33
N PRO A 24 -0.40 -13.49 10.68
CA PRO A 24 -1.41 -12.89 9.81
C PRO A 24 -1.12 -11.41 9.49
N LEU A 25 -0.65 -10.64 10.47
CA LEU A 25 -0.29 -9.23 10.27
C LEU A 25 0.88 -9.09 9.28
N MET A 26 1.91 -9.93 9.40
CA MET A 26 3.08 -9.90 8.51
C MET A 26 2.72 -10.28 7.07
N CYS A 27 1.84 -11.27 6.90
CA CYS A 27 1.33 -11.66 5.59
C CYS A 27 0.45 -10.55 4.97
N LEU A 28 -0.48 -9.99 5.75
CA LEU A 28 -1.36 -8.89 5.32
C LEU A 28 -0.57 -7.63 4.96
N GLN A 29 0.44 -7.31 5.75
CA GLN A 29 1.34 -6.19 5.50
C GLN A 29 2.02 -6.33 4.13
N THR A 30 2.61 -7.49 3.85
CA THR A 30 3.28 -7.72 2.56
C THR A 30 2.28 -7.72 1.40
N ALA A 31 1.13 -8.37 1.56
CA ALA A 31 0.06 -8.33 0.57
C ALA A 31 -0.48 -6.92 0.34
N PHE A 32 -0.48 -6.07 1.36
CA PHE A 32 -0.82 -4.66 1.24
C PHE A 32 0.28 -3.89 0.53
N PHE A 33 1.56 -4.15 0.76
CA PHE A 33 2.64 -3.42 0.09
C PHE A 33 2.63 -3.66 -1.41
N THR A 34 2.50 -4.92 -1.78
CA THR A 34 2.67 -5.37 -3.15
C THR A 34 1.60 -6.37 -3.59
N PRO A 35 0.32 -5.96 -3.66
CA PRO A 35 -0.77 -6.85 -4.10
C PRO A 35 -0.62 -7.40 -5.53
N TRP A 36 0.29 -6.83 -6.33
CA TRP A 36 0.61 -7.27 -7.69
C TRP A 36 1.73 -8.30 -7.74
N LEU A 37 2.47 -8.53 -6.65
CA LEU A 37 3.55 -9.51 -6.64
C LEU A 37 3.01 -10.93 -6.38
N PRO A 38 3.57 -11.95 -7.05
CA PRO A 38 3.19 -13.34 -6.82
C PRO A 38 3.32 -13.76 -5.35
N SER A 39 2.46 -14.67 -4.90
CA SER A 39 2.48 -15.17 -3.52
C SER A 39 3.86 -15.71 -3.07
N PRO A 40 4.65 -16.41 -3.90
CA PRO A 40 6.01 -16.82 -3.52
C PRO A 40 6.92 -15.64 -3.17
N THR A 41 6.81 -14.52 -3.90
CA THR A 41 7.57 -13.30 -3.63
C THR A 41 7.13 -12.65 -2.32
N CYS A 42 5.82 -12.56 -2.09
CA CYS A 42 5.26 -12.07 -0.83
C CYS A 42 5.67 -12.95 0.36
N TYR A 43 5.80 -14.26 0.16
CA TYR A 43 6.30 -15.17 1.18
C TYR A 43 7.74 -14.83 1.59
N GLN A 44 8.64 -14.52 0.63
CA GLN A 44 10.02 -14.12 0.93
C GLN A 44 10.09 -12.87 1.82
N VAL A 45 9.32 -11.84 1.48
CA VAL A 45 9.28 -10.59 2.24
C VAL A 45 8.62 -10.76 3.62
N SER A 46 7.66 -11.69 3.73
CA SER A 46 7.06 -12.02 5.01
C SER A 46 8.06 -12.74 5.93
N ARG A 47 8.90 -13.65 5.40
CA ARG A 47 10.02 -14.25 6.15
C ARG A 47 11.01 -13.20 6.64
N LEU A 48 11.35 -12.23 5.78
CA LEU A 48 12.18 -11.09 6.18
C LEU A 48 11.54 -10.27 7.30
N THR A 49 10.24 -9.97 7.22
CA THR A 49 9.52 -9.23 8.26
C THR A 49 9.52 -9.98 9.60
N VAL A 50 9.33 -11.30 9.59
CA VAL A 50 9.49 -12.16 10.78
C VAL A 50 10.88 -12.01 11.37
N TRP A 51 11.93 -12.11 10.54
CA TRP A 51 13.31 -12.02 10.99
C TRP A 51 13.64 -10.64 11.59
N LEU A 52 13.16 -9.55 10.96
CA LEU A 52 13.32 -8.19 11.46
C LEU A 52 12.59 -7.94 12.79
N MET A 53 11.50 -8.66 13.06
CA MET A 53 10.83 -8.59 14.38
C MET A 53 11.56 -9.46 15.42
N ALA A 54 12.12 -10.59 14.99
CA ALA A 54 12.80 -11.52 15.86
C ALA A 54 14.14 -10.99 16.38
N ILE A 55 14.87 -10.22 15.57
CA ILE A 55 16.21 -9.76 15.92
C ILE A 55 16.22 -8.88 17.17
N ASP A 56 15.24 -8.00 17.37
CA ASP A 56 15.15 -7.17 18.57
C ASP A 56 15.02 -8.04 19.82
N ASN A 57 14.17 -9.06 19.79
CA ASN A 57 14.00 -9.99 20.90
C ASN A 57 15.28 -10.78 21.21
N VAL A 58 16.10 -11.11 20.21
CA VAL A 58 17.40 -11.79 20.40
C VAL A 58 18.45 -10.83 20.96
N LEU A 59 18.49 -9.59 20.47
CA LEU A 59 19.50 -8.62 20.87
C LEU A 59 19.21 -7.96 22.24
N ASP A 60 17.94 -7.87 22.62
CA ASP A 60 17.49 -7.34 23.92
C ASP A 60 17.41 -8.42 25.01
N ALA A 61 17.51 -9.71 24.66
CA ALA A 61 17.49 -10.79 25.63
C ALA A 61 18.65 -10.67 26.65
N PRO A 62 18.43 -10.93 27.94
CA PRO A 62 19.49 -10.96 28.94
C PRO A 62 20.57 -11.98 28.53
N GLN A 63 21.84 -11.57 28.50
CA GLN A 63 22.93 -12.50 28.24
C GLN A 63 23.02 -13.51 29.39
N ALA A 64 22.97 -14.80 29.05
CA ALA A 64 23.25 -15.85 30.01
C ALA A 64 24.72 -15.73 30.51
N PRO A 65 25.02 -16.16 31.75
CA PRO A 65 26.38 -16.19 32.27
C PRO A 65 27.34 -16.86 31.28
N ALA A 66 28.57 -16.36 31.17
CA ALA A 66 29.56 -16.75 30.16
C ALA A 66 29.85 -18.27 30.06
N GLU A 67 29.45 -19.04 31.06
CA GLU A 67 29.68 -20.49 31.17
C GLU A 67 28.57 -21.35 30.53
N SER A 68 27.44 -20.78 30.07
CA SER A 68 26.28 -21.58 29.63
C SER A 68 25.66 -21.21 28.27
N SER A 69 26.26 -20.31 27.48
CA SER A 69 25.70 -19.89 26.17
C SER A 69 26.63 -20.21 24.98
N PRO A 70 26.12 -20.75 23.84
CA PRO A 70 27.00 -21.27 22.78
C PRO A 70 27.70 -20.21 21.92
N ALA A 71 27.34 -18.92 22.01
CA ALA A 71 28.05 -17.82 21.36
C ALA A 71 27.65 -16.48 21.97
N SER A 72 28.59 -15.56 22.21
CA SER A 72 28.25 -14.17 22.56
C SER A 72 27.39 -13.52 21.47
N THR A 73 26.49 -12.59 21.85
CA THR A 73 25.68 -11.81 20.89
C THR A 73 26.52 -11.19 19.78
N ASP A 74 27.73 -10.73 20.09
CA ASP A 74 28.65 -10.14 19.11
C ASP A 74 29.19 -11.18 18.11
N ALA A 75 29.37 -12.43 18.53
CA ALA A 75 29.75 -13.53 17.63
C ALA A 75 28.60 -13.90 16.69
N GLN A 76 27.35 -13.91 17.17
CA GLN A 76 26.17 -14.12 16.34
C GLN A 76 26.02 -13.03 15.28
N VAL A 77 26.11 -11.75 15.68
CA VAL A 77 26.04 -10.61 14.75
C VAL A 77 27.16 -10.66 13.70
N ARG A 78 28.39 -11.03 14.08
CA ARG A 78 29.49 -11.25 13.13
C ARG A 78 29.18 -12.38 12.14
N SER A 79 28.56 -13.46 12.60
CA SER A 79 28.09 -14.55 11.74
C SER A 79 27.05 -14.07 10.74
N TRP A 80 26.04 -13.31 11.17
CA TRP A 80 25.03 -12.73 10.29
C TRP A 80 25.63 -11.80 9.23
N HIS A 81 26.64 -10.99 9.59
CA HIS A 81 27.41 -10.21 8.62
C HIS A 81 28.17 -11.08 7.60
N ARG A 82 28.71 -12.24 7.99
CA ARG A 82 29.39 -13.16 7.07
C ARG A 82 28.41 -13.83 6.11
N ILE A 83 27.24 -14.25 6.60
CA ILE A 83 26.15 -14.81 5.77
C ILE A 83 25.67 -13.78 4.74
N LEU A 84 25.36 -12.56 5.17
CA LEU A 84 24.95 -11.46 4.28
C LEU A 84 26.03 -11.08 3.26
N ALA A 85 27.31 -11.33 3.56
CA ALA A 85 28.42 -11.12 2.63
C ALA A 85 28.70 -12.32 1.72
N GLY A 86 27.95 -13.43 1.84
CA GLY A 86 28.18 -14.67 1.10
C GLY A 86 29.47 -15.40 1.51
N ARG A 87 30.05 -15.10 2.67
CA ARG A 87 31.30 -15.68 3.18
C ARG A 87 31.10 -16.87 4.12
N GLU A 88 29.85 -17.19 4.43
CA GLU A 88 29.46 -18.28 5.32
C GLU A 88 28.08 -18.80 4.91
N ASN A 89 27.91 -20.13 4.95
CA ASN A 89 26.60 -20.74 4.78
C ASN A 89 25.93 -20.89 6.15
N GLY A 90 24.81 -20.21 6.36
CA GLY A 90 24.07 -20.27 7.62
C GLY A 90 23.13 -21.46 7.77
N SER A 91 22.91 -22.28 6.73
CA SER A 91 21.87 -23.33 6.74
C SER A 91 22.11 -24.42 7.79
N GLY A 92 23.38 -24.74 8.09
CA GLY A 92 23.78 -25.71 9.11
C GLY A 92 24.07 -25.11 10.48
N SER A 93 23.75 -23.83 10.71
CA SER A 93 24.04 -23.16 11.99
C SER A 93 23.12 -23.66 13.12
N ASP A 94 23.68 -23.73 14.33
CA ASP A 94 22.89 -23.94 15.55
C ASP A 94 22.07 -22.70 15.93
N ASP A 95 22.39 -21.53 15.36
CA ASP A 95 21.65 -20.29 15.54
C ASP A 95 20.42 -20.23 14.60
N PRO A 96 19.18 -20.23 15.14
CA PRO A 96 17.96 -20.08 14.37
C PRO A 96 17.93 -18.84 13.46
N MET A 97 18.47 -17.72 13.93
CA MET A 97 18.49 -16.47 13.18
C MET A 97 19.42 -16.57 11.97
N ALA A 98 20.56 -17.26 12.11
CA ALA A 98 21.49 -17.52 11.02
C ALA A 98 20.90 -18.42 9.94
N ARG A 99 20.20 -19.51 10.34
CA ARG A 99 19.48 -20.38 9.39
C ARG A 99 18.41 -19.64 8.62
N ALA A 100 17.55 -18.90 9.33
CA ALA A 100 16.51 -18.08 8.72
C ALA A 100 17.09 -17.05 7.74
N LEU A 101 18.17 -16.37 8.13
CA LEU A 101 18.84 -15.37 7.30
C LEU A 101 19.44 -15.99 6.03
N ALA A 102 20.01 -17.19 6.12
CA ALA A 102 20.52 -17.91 4.95
C ALA A 102 19.39 -18.22 3.95
N GLU A 103 18.27 -18.76 4.42
CA GLU A 103 17.11 -19.06 3.57
C GLU A 103 16.48 -17.81 2.95
N ILE A 104 16.40 -16.70 3.70
CA ILE A 104 15.91 -15.41 3.21
C ILE A 104 16.86 -14.86 2.14
N THR A 105 18.16 -14.95 2.40
CA THR A 105 19.20 -14.48 1.48
C THR A 105 19.16 -15.23 0.16
N GLU A 106 19.02 -16.56 0.21
CA GLU A 106 18.86 -17.40 -0.98
C GLU A 106 17.55 -17.07 -1.73
N GLY A 107 16.46 -16.83 -1.01
CA GLY A 107 15.17 -16.50 -1.62
C GLY A 107 15.10 -15.12 -2.26
N ILE A 108 15.87 -14.14 -1.78
CA ILE A 108 15.94 -12.78 -2.35
C ILE A 108 17.01 -12.70 -3.45
N ASP A 109 18.17 -13.33 -3.24
CA ASP A 109 19.29 -13.32 -4.19
C ASP A 109 19.17 -14.46 -5.20
N ASN A 110 18.30 -14.28 -6.20
CA ASN A 110 18.12 -15.24 -7.29
C ASN A 110 19.12 -15.06 -8.45
N GLY A 111 20.19 -14.26 -8.27
CA GLY A 111 21.23 -14.01 -9.27
C GLY A 111 20.84 -13.10 -10.43
N SER A 112 19.57 -12.69 -10.55
CA SER A 112 19.08 -11.93 -11.72
C SER A 112 19.43 -10.43 -11.68
N ARG A 113 19.69 -9.87 -10.49
CA ARG A 113 19.79 -8.41 -10.24
C ARG A 113 20.88 -8.05 -9.21
N PRO A 114 22.17 -8.24 -9.54
CA PRO A 114 23.27 -8.10 -8.56
C PRO A 114 23.36 -6.71 -7.93
N GLU A 115 23.01 -5.64 -8.64
CA GLU A 115 23.00 -4.27 -8.10
C GLU A 115 21.96 -4.09 -6.99
N LEU A 116 20.72 -4.56 -7.21
CA LEU A 116 19.65 -4.46 -6.21
C LEU A 116 19.90 -5.37 -5.01
N ASN A 117 20.44 -6.57 -5.26
CA ASN A 117 20.86 -7.48 -4.18
C ASN A 117 21.98 -6.86 -3.33
N THR A 118 22.91 -6.13 -3.95
CA THR A 118 23.94 -5.36 -3.22
C THR A 118 23.33 -4.29 -2.33
N ILE A 119 22.30 -3.59 -2.81
CA ILE A 119 21.60 -2.56 -2.03
C ILE A 119 20.86 -3.16 -0.84
N TRP A 120 20.14 -4.27 -1.05
CA TRP A 120 19.46 -4.98 0.03
C TRP A 120 20.43 -5.56 1.07
N ARG A 121 21.50 -6.24 0.64
CA ARG A 121 22.54 -6.73 1.57
C ARG A 121 23.16 -5.59 2.38
N LYS A 122 23.38 -4.44 1.74
CA LYS A 122 23.88 -3.23 2.42
C LYS A 122 22.89 -2.70 3.46
N SER A 123 21.59 -2.65 3.16
CA SER A 123 20.57 -2.22 4.13
C SER A 123 20.51 -3.17 5.33
N MET A 124 20.60 -4.49 5.12
CA MET A 124 20.67 -5.46 6.21
C MET A 124 21.92 -5.26 7.10
N HIS A 125 23.08 -5.00 6.49
CA HIS A 125 24.29 -4.63 7.26
C HIS A 125 24.13 -3.32 8.04
N GLN A 126 23.39 -2.34 7.51
CA GLN A 126 23.14 -1.07 8.19
C GLN A 126 22.25 -1.27 9.42
N THR A 127 21.24 -2.14 9.37
CA THR A 127 20.41 -2.50 10.54
C THR A 127 21.25 -3.07 11.67
N LEU A 128 22.09 -4.07 11.38
CA LEU A 128 22.95 -4.70 12.38
C LEU A 128 23.90 -3.69 13.05
N ARG A 129 24.53 -2.83 12.23
CA ARG A 129 25.39 -1.74 12.72
C ARG A 129 24.61 -0.69 13.50
N GLY A 130 23.38 -0.39 13.10
CA GLY A 130 22.49 0.53 13.79
C GLY A 130 22.16 0.03 15.19
N MET A 131 21.74 -1.23 15.30
CA MET A 131 21.41 -1.87 16.58
C MET A 131 22.64 -1.99 17.50
N GLU A 132 23.83 -2.22 16.95
CA GLU A 132 25.08 -2.16 17.72
C GLU A 132 25.35 -0.76 18.28
N ARG A 133 25.14 0.29 17.46
CA ARG A 133 25.30 1.69 17.89
C ARG A 133 24.27 2.10 18.92
N GLU A 134 23.02 1.71 18.77
CA GLU A 134 21.95 1.97 19.74
C GLU A 134 22.28 1.34 21.09
N ARG A 135 22.73 0.07 21.12
CA ARG A 135 23.18 -0.59 22.35
C ARG A 135 24.42 0.06 22.96
N ALA A 136 25.39 0.48 22.15
CA ALA A 136 26.56 1.21 22.62
C ALA A 136 26.20 2.57 23.23
N ALA A 137 25.27 3.30 22.60
CA ALA A 137 24.75 4.56 23.11
C ALA A 137 23.99 4.36 24.42
N ALA A 138 23.12 3.35 24.51
CA ALA A 138 22.39 2.99 25.73
C ALA A 138 23.34 2.68 26.90
N ARG A 139 24.38 1.86 26.66
CA ARG A 139 25.43 1.57 27.67
C ARG A 139 26.18 2.82 28.11
N THR A 140 26.51 3.72 27.17
CA THR A 140 27.20 4.97 27.47
C THR A 140 26.35 5.88 28.35
N THR A 141 25.07 6.06 28.01
CA THR A 141 24.12 6.86 28.81
C THR A 141 23.89 6.25 30.19
N ALA A 142 23.72 4.92 30.29
CA ALA A 142 23.56 4.22 31.56
C ALA A 142 24.77 4.37 32.49
N ALA A 143 25.98 4.51 31.92
CA ALA A 143 27.21 4.79 32.66
C ALA A 143 27.41 6.29 33.00
N GLY A 144 26.41 7.15 32.78
CA GLY A 144 26.49 8.60 33.03
C GLY A 144 27.16 9.41 31.90
N GLY A 145 27.44 8.78 30.76
CA GLY A 145 27.94 9.45 29.57
C GLY A 145 26.88 10.33 28.88
N ARG A 146 27.32 11.14 27.91
CA ARG A 146 26.40 12.01 27.16
C ARG A 146 25.51 11.19 26.21
N PRO A 147 24.21 11.51 26.11
CA PRO A 147 23.32 10.85 25.15
C PRO A 147 23.73 11.18 23.70
N PRO A 148 23.34 10.35 22.72
CA PRO A 148 23.62 10.61 21.31
C PRO A 148 22.95 11.90 20.84
N ARG A 149 23.52 12.55 19.83
CA ARG A 149 22.86 13.69 19.19
C ARG A 149 21.59 13.19 18.48
N LEU A 150 20.53 13.99 18.50
CA LEU A 150 19.27 13.64 17.82
C LEU A 150 19.47 13.28 16.33
N ALA A 151 20.38 13.97 15.63
CA ALA A 151 20.68 13.67 14.23
C ALA A 151 21.32 12.28 14.03
N ASP A 152 22.22 11.87 14.93
CA ASP A 152 22.86 10.55 14.90
C ASP A 152 21.83 9.47 15.24
N TYR A 153 21.01 9.71 16.27
CA TYR A 153 19.90 8.85 16.67
C TYR A 153 18.93 8.60 15.50
N LEU A 154 18.45 9.64 14.83
CA LEU A 154 17.52 9.48 13.71
C LEU A 154 18.16 8.79 12.50
N THR A 155 19.48 8.97 12.30
CA THR A 155 20.20 8.29 11.23
C THR A 155 20.26 6.78 11.46
N HIS A 156 20.58 6.33 12.69
CA HIS A 156 20.64 4.90 13.00
C HIS A 156 19.23 4.32 13.20
N GLY A 157 18.33 5.10 13.80
CA GLY A 157 16.92 4.76 13.98
C GLY A 157 16.21 4.49 12.64
N ALA A 158 16.59 5.18 11.56
CA ALA A 158 16.09 4.89 10.21
C ALA A 158 16.61 3.56 9.65
N TRP A 159 17.76 3.06 10.10
CA TRP A 159 18.28 1.74 9.71
C TRP A 159 17.68 0.60 10.54
N THR A 160 17.28 0.87 11.79
CA THR A 160 16.80 -0.14 12.73
C THR A 160 15.28 -0.33 12.70
N ILE A 161 14.52 0.64 12.18
CA ILE A 161 13.06 0.55 12.07
C ILE A 161 12.57 -0.50 11.04
N GLY A 162 13.46 -1.12 10.27
CA GLY A 162 13.15 -2.23 9.35
C GLY A 162 12.53 -1.84 8.00
N VAL A 163 12.16 -0.56 7.81
CA VAL A 163 11.52 -0.06 6.57
C VAL A 163 12.46 -0.17 5.36
N GLU A 164 13.74 0.20 5.52
CA GLU A 164 14.73 0.16 4.44
C GLU A 164 14.96 -1.28 3.94
N GLN A 165 14.96 -2.25 4.85
CA GLN A 165 15.21 -3.66 4.57
C GLN A 165 14.03 -4.27 3.80
N GLN A 166 12.80 -4.00 4.22
CA GLN A 166 11.60 -4.44 3.52
C GLN A 166 11.52 -3.86 2.11
N VAL A 167 11.75 -2.55 1.96
CA VAL A 167 11.64 -1.87 0.66
C VAL A 167 12.75 -2.31 -0.30
N THR A 168 13.99 -2.44 0.18
CA THR A 168 15.10 -2.87 -0.68
C THR A 168 14.99 -4.34 -1.07
N ALA A 169 14.42 -5.20 -0.22
CA ALA A 169 14.09 -6.58 -0.59
C ALA A 169 13.00 -6.62 -1.68
N LEU A 170 11.97 -5.80 -1.54
CA LEU A 170 10.92 -5.66 -2.55
C LEU A 170 11.49 -5.23 -3.89
N TRP A 171 12.39 -4.24 -3.91
CA TRP A 171 13.08 -3.82 -5.14
C TRP A 171 13.92 -4.94 -5.77
N ALA A 172 14.64 -5.71 -4.96
CA ALA A 172 15.43 -6.86 -5.44
C ALA A 172 14.54 -7.95 -6.07
N LEU A 173 13.33 -8.12 -5.56
CA LEU A 173 12.38 -9.14 -5.99
C LEU A 173 11.43 -8.69 -7.12
N MET A 174 11.30 -7.40 -7.38
CA MET A 174 10.42 -6.86 -8.42
C MET A 174 11.06 -6.96 -9.79
N ASP A 175 10.27 -7.37 -10.79
CA ASP A 175 10.64 -7.25 -12.20
C ASP A 175 10.27 -5.88 -12.79
N GLU A 176 10.95 -4.81 -12.34
CA GLU A 176 10.76 -3.47 -12.90
C GLU A 176 11.92 -3.06 -13.83
N PRO A 177 11.69 -2.89 -15.14
CA PRO A 177 12.72 -2.49 -16.09
C PRO A 177 13.34 -1.13 -15.78
N GLY A 178 14.67 -1.07 -15.73
CA GLY A 178 15.39 0.19 -15.52
C GLY A 178 15.34 0.73 -14.09
N LEU A 179 14.87 -0.06 -13.10
CA LEU A 179 14.81 0.32 -11.69
C LEU A 179 16.12 0.95 -11.15
N PRO A 180 17.32 0.43 -11.48
CA PRO A 180 18.58 1.06 -11.07
C PRO A 180 18.69 2.57 -11.34
N HIS A 181 18.19 3.05 -12.48
CA HIS A 181 18.24 4.46 -12.85
C HIS A 181 17.41 5.36 -11.93
N ARG A 182 16.40 4.81 -11.26
CA ARG A 182 15.49 5.53 -10.35
C ARG A 182 15.94 5.47 -8.88
N LEU A 183 16.92 4.63 -8.55
CA LEU A 183 17.41 4.45 -7.18
C LEU A 183 17.81 5.75 -6.47
N PRO A 184 18.46 6.75 -7.11
CA PRO A 184 18.81 7.99 -6.42
C PRO A 184 17.59 8.71 -5.83
N VAL A 185 16.48 8.77 -6.58
CA VAL A 185 15.22 9.39 -6.14
C VAL A 185 14.54 8.50 -5.10
N LEU A 186 14.41 7.20 -5.38
CA LEU A 186 13.73 6.24 -4.51
C LEU A 186 14.40 6.14 -3.13
N ARG A 187 15.73 6.15 -3.06
CA ARG A 187 16.49 6.07 -1.80
C ARG A 187 16.37 7.36 -0.97
N GLY A 188 16.20 8.51 -1.63
CA GLY A 188 15.88 9.77 -0.96
C GLY A 188 14.54 9.70 -0.24
N ALA A 189 13.50 9.29 -0.97
CA ALA A 189 12.15 9.09 -0.41
C ALA A 189 12.13 8.01 0.68
N LEU A 190 12.86 6.91 0.49
CA LEU A 190 12.97 5.83 1.48
C LEU A 190 13.53 6.31 2.82
N ARG A 191 14.57 7.15 2.77
CA ARG A 191 15.14 7.74 3.99
C ARG A 191 14.12 8.63 4.72
N GLN A 192 13.35 9.42 3.98
CA GLN A 192 12.29 10.26 4.56
C GLN A 192 11.21 9.41 5.23
N ALA A 193 10.74 8.35 4.55
CA ALA A 193 9.79 7.40 5.11
C ALA A 193 10.33 6.74 6.40
N ALA A 194 11.56 6.21 6.37
CA ALA A 194 12.15 5.54 7.52
C ALA A 194 12.29 6.47 8.75
N ILE A 195 12.71 7.74 8.55
CA ILE A 195 12.77 8.74 9.62
C ILE A 195 11.37 9.03 10.18
N ALA A 196 10.36 9.19 9.31
CA ALA A 196 8.99 9.43 9.75
C ALA A 196 8.46 8.26 10.60
N ILE A 197 8.65 7.03 10.13
CA ILE A 197 8.19 5.84 10.83
C ILE A 197 8.91 5.66 12.17
N ARG A 198 10.22 5.96 12.23
CA ARG A 198 10.97 6.01 13.50
C ARG A 198 10.33 6.99 14.48
N LEU A 199 10.05 8.23 14.06
CA LEU A 199 9.42 9.23 14.93
C LEU A 199 8.01 8.82 15.40
N LEU A 200 7.20 8.19 14.54
CA LEU A 200 5.88 7.67 14.92
C LEU A 200 5.98 6.48 15.88
N ASN A 201 7.00 5.63 15.71
CA ASN A 201 7.31 4.56 16.63
C ASN A 201 7.69 5.11 18.00
N ASP A 202 8.59 6.09 18.06
CA ASP A 202 9.00 6.76 19.30
C ASP A 202 7.81 7.43 20.00
N LEU A 203 6.96 8.16 19.27
CA LEU A 203 5.76 8.77 19.82
C LEU A 203 4.80 7.73 20.43
N ARG A 204 4.63 6.59 19.77
CA ARG A 204 3.77 5.50 20.26
C ARG A 204 4.40 4.78 21.46
N GLY A 205 5.70 4.57 21.40
CA GLY A 205 6.51 3.81 22.35
C GLY A 205 6.99 4.62 23.57
N HIS A 206 6.93 5.95 23.53
CA HIS A 206 7.59 6.85 24.48
C HIS A 206 7.38 6.45 25.94
N ARG A 207 6.12 6.28 26.35
CA ARG A 207 5.79 5.90 27.74
C ARG A 207 6.41 4.56 28.11
N ARG A 208 6.45 3.58 27.20
CA ARG A 208 7.09 2.27 27.47
C ARG A 208 8.60 2.43 27.56
N GLU A 209 9.21 3.09 26.58
CA GLU A 209 10.67 3.23 26.46
C GLU A 209 11.27 4.05 27.61
N GLN A 210 10.55 5.07 28.10
CA GLN A 210 10.91 5.78 29.32
C GLN A 210 11.01 4.87 30.56
N HIS A 211 10.09 3.92 30.74
CA HIS A 211 10.15 2.97 31.85
C HIS A 211 11.29 1.95 31.69
N GLU A 212 11.68 1.67 30.45
CA GLU A 212 12.79 0.76 30.10
C GLU A 212 14.15 1.47 30.09
N GLY A 213 14.19 2.80 30.29
CA GLY A 213 15.42 3.59 30.20
C GLY A 213 16.04 3.66 28.80
N LYS A 214 15.25 3.36 27.76
CA LYS A 214 15.67 3.42 26.36
C LYS A 214 15.55 4.86 25.84
N ALA A 215 16.51 5.28 25.02
CA ALA A 215 16.49 6.60 24.41
C ALA A 215 15.54 6.62 23.20
N ASP A 216 14.74 7.67 23.13
CA ASP A 216 13.86 7.99 22.00
C ASP A 216 14.01 9.46 21.58
N ALA A 217 13.45 9.85 20.43
CA ALA A 217 13.58 11.23 19.96
C ALA A 217 13.06 12.30 20.93
N LEU A 218 12.11 11.97 21.81
CA LEU A 218 11.53 12.91 22.77
C LEU A 218 12.47 13.11 23.95
N THR A 219 13.07 12.03 24.47
CA THR A 219 14.13 12.10 25.49
C THR A 219 15.37 12.85 25.00
N LEU A 220 15.58 12.91 23.68
CA LEU A 220 16.67 13.63 23.03
C LEU A 220 16.31 15.08 22.65
N GLY A 221 15.19 15.61 23.15
CA GLY A 221 14.86 17.03 23.12
C GLY A 221 13.78 17.46 22.13
N LEU A 222 13.06 16.53 21.49
CA LEU A 222 11.84 16.88 20.75
C LEU A 222 10.62 16.89 21.68
N SER A 223 9.74 17.87 21.49
CA SER A 223 8.37 17.75 22.02
C SER A 223 7.55 16.76 21.18
N GLU A 224 6.46 16.24 21.74
CA GLU A 224 5.51 15.37 21.01
C GLU A 224 5.03 16.04 19.71
N GLN A 225 4.68 17.32 19.78
CA GLN A 225 4.24 18.11 18.63
C GLN A 225 5.34 18.24 17.56
N GLN A 226 6.58 18.52 17.97
CA GLN A 226 7.70 18.64 17.02
C GLN A 226 8.01 17.31 16.35
N ALA A 227 8.03 16.21 17.11
CA ALA A 227 8.22 14.87 16.58
C ALA A 227 7.12 14.51 15.58
N TYR A 228 5.86 14.82 15.90
CA TYR A 228 4.72 14.54 15.03
C TYR A 228 4.76 15.37 13.74
N GLN A 229 4.99 16.68 13.84
CA GLN A 229 5.11 17.57 12.67
C GLN A 229 6.26 17.16 11.75
N ARG A 230 7.40 16.75 12.34
CA ARG A 230 8.54 16.26 11.58
C ARG A 230 8.24 14.94 10.88
N ALA A 231 7.53 14.02 11.53
CA ALA A 231 7.07 12.78 10.91
C ALA A 231 6.12 13.06 9.73
N GLN A 232 5.13 13.95 9.92
CA GLN A 232 4.18 14.32 8.88
C GLN A 232 4.88 14.98 7.67
N SER A 233 5.76 15.95 7.93
CA SER A 233 6.54 16.61 6.87
C SER A 233 7.37 15.61 6.07
N ALA A 234 8.01 14.65 6.75
CA ALA A 234 8.81 13.63 6.07
C ALA A 234 7.95 12.65 5.25
N ILE A 235 6.73 12.31 5.69
CA ILE A 235 5.76 11.55 4.88
C ILE A 235 5.34 12.36 3.65
N ASP A 236 5.01 13.64 3.82
CA ASP A 236 4.58 14.50 2.72
C ASP A 236 5.70 14.70 1.69
N ASP A 237 6.94 14.89 2.15
CA ASP A 237 8.13 14.97 1.29
C ASP A 237 8.37 13.67 0.53
N CYS A 238 8.22 12.52 1.20
CA CYS A 238 8.32 11.20 0.57
C CYS A 238 7.29 11.07 -0.55
N ARG A 239 6.02 11.39 -0.28
CA ARG A 239 4.93 11.31 -1.27
C ARG A 239 5.14 12.28 -2.43
N ARG A 240 5.55 13.52 -2.17
CA ARG A 240 5.88 14.49 -3.22
C ARG A 240 7.01 14.00 -4.11
N THR A 241 8.06 13.43 -3.52
CA THR A 241 9.22 12.88 -4.26
C THR A 241 8.81 11.70 -5.13
N LEU A 242 7.89 10.86 -4.65
CA LEU A 242 7.42 9.67 -5.36
C LEU A 242 6.32 9.96 -6.39
N ALA A 243 5.57 11.06 -6.25
CA ALA A 243 4.38 11.35 -7.07
C ALA A 243 4.59 11.22 -8.59
N PRO A 244 5.67 11.74 -9.21
CA PRO A 244 5.90 11.53 -10.64
C PRO A 244 6.14 10.07 -11.01
N LEU A 245 6.77 9.31 -10.12
CA LEU A 245 7.08 7.90 -10.35
C LEU A 245 5.86 6.99 -10.12
N THR A 246 5.03 7.31 -9.12
CA THR A 246 3.79 6.58 -8.85
C THR A 246 2.74 6.86 -9.92
N ALA A 247 2.63 8.11 -10.39
CA ALA A 247 1.78 8.47 -11.53
C ALA A 247 2.20 7.76 -12.82
N ALA A 248 3.51 7.56 -13.02
CA ALA A 248 4.05 6.79 -14.14
C ALA A 248 3.92 5.26 -13.98
N GLY A 249 3.39 4.78 -12.85
CA GLY A 249 3.15 3.34 -12.62
C GLY A 249 4.37 2.53 -12.19
N TYR A 250 5.47 3.16 -11.77
CA TYR A 250 6.64 2.41 -11.27
C TYR A 250 6.31 1.71 -9.94
N GLY A 251 6.20 0.38 -9.99
CA GLY A 251 5.85 -0.45 -8.84
C GLY A 251 6.79 -0.29 -7.64
N SER A 252 8.07 -0.01 -7.88
CA SER A 252 9.07 0.29 -6.85
C SER A 252 8.73 1.53 -6.02
N ALA A 253 8.19 2.57 -6.66
CA ALA A 253 7.73 3.80 -6.02
C ALA A 253 6.39 3.58 -5.30
N VAL A 254 5.46 2.87 -5.96
CA VAL A 254 4.15 2.54 -5.37
C VAL A 254 4.30 1.67 -4.12
N ALA A 255 5.19 0.68 -4.15
CA ALA A 255 5.47 -0.15 -2.98
C ALA A 255 6.03 0.66 -1.82
N LEU A 256 6.97 1.59 -2.08
CA LEU A 256 7.51 2.45 -1.05
C LEU A 256 6.43 3.37 -0.44
N GLU A 257 5.58 3.99 -1.27
CA GLU A 257 4.46 4.81 -0.75
C GLU A 257 3.51 3.98 0.12
N ARG A 258 3.19 2.75 -0.29
CA ARG A 258 2.32 1.83 0.46
C ARG A 258 2.97 1.37 1.77
N VAL A 259 4.27 1.08 1.77
CA VAL A 259 5.03 0.76 2.99
C VAL A 259 4.98 1.92 3.98
N ALA A 260 5.23 3.15 3.51
CA ALA A 260 5.16 4.34 4.35
C ALA A 260 3.75 4.55 4.92
N LEU A 261 2.71 4.43 4.08
CA LEU A 261 1.31 4.59 4.48
C LEU A 261 0.88 3.57 5.52
N TRP A 262 1.22 2.29 5.32
CA TRP A 262 0.90 1.21 6.25
C TRP A 262 1.51 1.46 7.62
N HIS A 263 2.83 1.68 7.69
CA HIS A 263 3.51 1.85 8.96
C HIS A 263 3.03 3.11 9.68
N ALA A 264 2.81 4.22 8.96
CA ALA A 264 2.29 5.44 9.56
C ALA A 264 0.90 5.22 10.18
N ARG A 265 -0.01 4.58 9.44
CA ARG A 265 -1.36 4.25 9.94
C ARG A 265 -1.33 3.25 11.09
N MET A 266 -0.43 2.27 11.01
CA MET A 266 -0.23 1.26 12.04
C MET A 266 0.18 1.94 13.35
N TYR A 267 1.25 2.73 13.37
CA TYR A 267 1.64 3.47 14.59
C TYR A 267 0.63 4.54 15.01
N HIS A 268 -0.29 4.97 14.15
CA HIS A 268 -1.42 5.83 14.53
C HIS A 268 -2.55 5.11 15.27
N ARG A 269 -2.73 3.81 15.07
CA ARG A 269 -3.88 3.05 15.59
C ARG A 269 -3.51 1.91 16.54
N PHE A 270 -2.28 1.43 16.44
CA PHE A 270 -1.83 0.15 16.97
C PHE A 270 -0.36 0.21 17.41
N ASP A 271 -0.01 -0.58 18.43
CA ASP A 271 1.37 -0.79 18.86
C ASP A 271 1.75 -2.26 18.61
N PRO A 272 2.63 -2.56 17.62
CA PRO A 272 2.96 -3.92 17.23
C PRO A 272 3.73 -4.70 18.30
N VAL A 273 4.33 -4.00 19.26
CA VAL A 273 5.02 -4.63 20.40
C VAL A 273 4.02 -5.16 21.44
N ARG A 274 2.78 -4.65 21.47
CA ARG A 274 1.73 -5.05 22.42
C ARG A 274 0.37 -5.23 21.72
N PRO A 275 0.22 -6.29 20.90
CA PRO A 275 -0.96 -6.49 20.06
C PRO A 275 -2.27 -6.66 20.84
N ASP A 276 -2.21 -7.16 22.09
CA ASP A 276 -3.38 -7.54 22.88
C ASP A 276 -4.06 -6.38 23.63
N ARG A 277 -3.49 -5.16 23.57
CA ARG A 277 -4.12 -3.97 24.16
C ARG A 277 -4.99 -3.27 23.11
N ALA A 278 -6.31 -3.32 23.29
CA ALA A 278 -7.29 -2.62 22.45
C ALA A 278 -6.95 -1.13 22.23
N VAL A 279 -7.39 -0.61 21.07
CA VAL A 279 -7.33 0.77 20.56
C VAL A 279 -6.63 1.76 21.48
N SER A 280 -5.35 2.01 21.22
CA SER A 280 -4.61 3.06 21.91
C SER A 280 -5.12 4.44 21.47
N ALA A 281 -5.19 5.41 22.39
CA ALA A 281 -5.54 6.79 22.07
C ALA A 281 -4.72 7.31 20.87
N PRO A 282 -5.30 8.15 19.98
CA PRO A 282 -4.56 8.76 18.88
C PRO A 282 -3.28 9.43 19.36
N LEU A 283 -2.23 9.44 18.52
CA LEU A 283 -0.99 10.13 18.88
C LEU A 283 -1.27 11.62 19.18
N PRO A 284 -0.70 12.18 20.26
CA PRO A 284 -0.85 13.60 20.58
C PRO A 284 -0.30 14.46 19.43
N GLY A 285 -1.16 15.32 18.88
CA GLY A 285 -0.88 16.11 17.67
C GLY A 285 -1.61 15.65 16.40
N GLY A 286 -2.21 14.47 16.41
CA GLY A 286 -3.19 14.06 15.38
C GLY A 286 -4.51 14.82 15.51
N PRO A 287 -5.38 14.81 14.47
CA PRO A 287 -6.71 15.42 14.57
C PRO A 287 -7.47 14.85 15.78
N GLY A 288 -8.03 15.73 16.63
CA GLY A 288 -8.72 15.34 17.87
C GLY A 288 -9.98 14.47 17.62
N PRO A 289 -10.57 13.87 18.67
CA PRO A 289 -11.71 12.97 18.50
C PRO A 289 -12.94 13.65 17.85
N GLU A 290 -13.16 14.95 18.06
CA GLU A 290 -14.23 15.69 17.37
C GLU A 290 -13.92 16.03 15.89
N ALA A 291 -12.65 16.01 15.49
CA ALA A 291 -12.28 16.13 14.06
C ALA A 291 -12.45 14.80 13.30
N THR A 292 -12.82 13.71 13.99
CA THR A 292 -13.04 12.40 13.36
C THR A 292 -14.42 12.22 12.74
N SER A 293 -15.35 13.17 12.88
CA SER A 293 -16.61 13.17 12.11
C SER A 293 -16.50 13.79 10.72
N HIS A 294 -15.36 14.42 10.38
CA HIS A 294 -15.11 15.01 9.05
C HIS A 294 -13.72 14.70 8.48
N ALA A 295 -13.05 13.67 9.02
CA ALA A 295 -11.80 13.17 8.46
C ALA A 295 -12.10 12.41 7.16
N ARG A 296 -12.07 13.14 6.04
CA ARG A 296 -12.05 12.65 4.65
C ARG A 296 -11.34 11.30 4.60
N HIS A 297 -12.09 10.26 4.24
CA HIS A 297 -11.53 8.94 3.95
C HIS A 297 -10.47 9.12 2.86
N THR A 298 -9.21 9.06 3.26
CA THR A 298 -8.10 9.05 2.32
C THR A 298 -8.19 7.73 1.57
N PRO A 299 -8.34 7.76 0.24
CA PRO A 299 -8.64 6.57 -0.56
C PRO A 299 -7.56 5.51 -0.38
N PHE A 300 -7.99 4.26 -0.50
CA PHE A 300 -7.11 3.10 -0.61
C PHE A 300 -6.26 3.31 -1.87
N VAL A 301 -4.94 3.44 -1.73
CA VAL A 301 -4.02 3.43 -2.87
C VAL A 301 -4.17 2.06 -3.56
N ARG A 302 -4.33 2.04 -4.89
CA ARG A 302 -4.41 0.82 -5.74
C ARG A 302 -3.03 0.14 -5.90
N PRO A 303 -2.98 -1.16 -6.25
CA PRO A 303 -1.77 -1.76 -6.82
C PRO A 303 -1.27 -0.94 -8.04
N PRO A 304 0.04 -0.88 -8.35
CA PRO A 304 0.54 -0.50 -9.64
C PRO A 304 0.01 -1.50 -10.66
N LYS A 305 -0.46 -0.90 -11.75
CA LYS A 305 -0.68 -1.49 -13.05
C LYS A 305 0.39 -2.54 -13.36
N GLU A 306 -0.03 -3.77 -13.65
CA GLU A 306 0.56 -4.46 -14.80
C GLU A 306 0.49 -3.46 -15.96
N ALA A 307 1.56 -3.33 -16.75
CA ALA A 307 1.44 -2.68 -18.05
C ALA A 307 0.17 -3.23 -18.70
N PRO A 308 -0.73 -2.38 -19.22
CA PRO A 308 -1.93 -2.90 -19.84
C PRO A 308 -1.45 -3.99 -20.82
N PRO A 309 -2.06 -5.20 -20.83
CA PRO A 309 -1.88 -6.05 -21.99
C PRO A 309 -2.14 -5.13 -23.18
N MET A 310 -1.25 -5.16 -24.18
CA MET A 310 -1.54 -4.45 -25.44
C MET A 310 -3.00 -4.71 -25.74
N SER A 311 -3.77 -3.62 -25.89
CA SER A 311 -5.22 -3.66 -26.09
C SER A 311 -5.57 -4.90 -26.90
N THR A 312 -6.35 -5.79 -26.29
CA THR A 312 -7.04 -6.83 -27.04
C THR A 312 -7.89 -6.10 -28.08
N GLY A 313 -7.90 -6.56 -29.34
CA GLY A 313 -8.50 -5.81 -30.47
C GLY A 313 -9.92 -5.28 -30.23
N ILE A 314 -10.68 -5.96 -29.38
CA ILE A 314 -12.05 -5.58 -28.99
C ILE A 314 -12.15 -4.24 -28.22
N ASP A 315 -11.16 -3.85 -27.42
CA ASP A 315 -11.18 -2.59 -26.67
C ASP A 315 -11.11 -1.40 -27.64
N GLN A 316 -10.27 -1.52 -28.67
CA GLN A 316 -10.14 -0.53 -29.73
C GLN A 316 -11.38 -0.53 -30.64
N GLU A 317 -11.93 -1.68 -30.99
CA GLU A 317 -13.19 -1.79 -31.74
C GLU A 317 -14.35 -1.05 -31.03
N VAL A 318 -14.46 -1.21 -29.71
CA VAL A 318 -15.48 -0.50 -28.91
C VAL A 318 -15.20 1.00 -28.85
N LEU A 319 -13.94 1.43 -28.72
CA LEU A 319 -13.60 2.85 -28.77
C LEU A 319 -13.91 3.48 -30.14
N ASP A 320 -13.66 2.77 -31.23
CA ASP A 320 -13.96 3.21 -32.58
C ASP A 320 -15.49 3.32 -32.77
N ALA A 321 -16.26 2.36 -32.26
CA ALA A 321 -17.72 2.41 -32.27
C ALA A 321 -18.28 3.60 -31.46
N ILE A 322 -17.70 3.89 -30.28
CA ILE A 322 -18.05 5.06 -29.46
C ILE A 322 -17.78 6.35 -30.24
N ALA A 323 -16.62 6.45 -30.89
CA ALA A 323 -16.25 7.64 -31.67
C ALA A 323 -17.16 7.86 -32.88
N ALA A 324 -17.62 6.77 -33.52
CA ALA A 324 -18.55 6.79 -34.65
C ALA A 324 -20.03 6.94 -34.23
N GLY A 325 -20.37 6.70 -32.95
CA GLY A 325 -21.75 6.67 -32.46
C GLY A 325 -22.55 5.46 -32.97
N GLU A 326 -21.85 4.35 -33.21
CA GLU A 326 -22.39 3.11 -33.77
C GLU A 326 -22.89 2.14 -32.70
N GLU A 327 -23.76 1.21 -33.12
CA GLU A 327 -24.22 0.12 -32.26
C GLU A 327 -23.13 -0.94 -32.07
N TYR A 328 -23.20 -1.70 -30.98
CA TYR A 328 -22.25 -2.78 -30.72
C TYR A 328 -22.92 -3.97 -30.04
N ASP A 329 -22.41 -5.17 -30.28
CA ASP A 329 -22.99 -6.41 -29.78
C ASP A 329 -22.94 -6.51 -28.24
N GLY A 330 -24.12 -6.65 -27.61
CA GLY A 330 -24.25 -6.68 -26.15
C GLY A 330 -23.54 -7.86 -25.47
N GLY A 331 -23.46 -9.02 -26.12
CA GLY A 331 -22.72 -10.18 -25.59
C GLY A 331 -21.23 -9.90 -25.50
N LYS A 332 -20.66 -9.32 -26.57
CA LYS A 332 -19.27 -8.84 -26.59
C LYS A 332 -19.01 -7.73 -25.56
N LEU A 333 -19.97 -6.83 -25.34
CA LEU A 333 -19.86 -5.79 -24.31
C LEU A 333 -19.86 -6.37 -22.90
N ALA A 334 -20.71 -7.38 -22.62
CA ALA A 334 -20.72 -8.07 -21.34
C ALA A 334 -19.37 -8.75 -21.06
N ASP A 335 -18.85 -9.49 -22.05
CA ASP A 335 -17.53 -10.13 -21.96
C ASP A 335 -16.40 -9.11 -21.74
N LEU A 336 -16.46 -7.95 -22.41
CA LEU A 336 -15.50 -6.87 -22.21
C LEU A 336 -15.63 -6.24 -20.82
N PHE A 337 -16.86 -5.90 -20.41
CA PHE A 337 -17.17 -5.28 -19.13
C PHE A 337 -16.63 -6.08 -17.95
N ASP A 338 -16.77 -7.40 -17.98
CA ASP A 338 -16.27 -8.29 -16.93
C ASP A 338 -14.74 -8.28 -16.84
N ARG A 339 -14.04 -8.04 -17.95
CA ARG A 339 -12.57 -7.90 -17.98
C ARG A 339 -12.08 -6.53 -17.55
N LEU A 340 -12.80 -5.46 -17.89
CA LEU A 340 -12.36 -4.08 -17.65
C LEU A 340 -12.18 -3.75 -16.16
N GLU A 341 -11.28 -2.81 -15.88
CA GLU A 341 -10.95 -2.39 -14.52
C GLU A 341 -12.14 -1.71 -13.82
N PRO A 342 -12.31 -1.86 -12.49
CA PRO A 342 -13.29 -1.10 -11.75
C PRO A 342 -12.95 0.39 -11.72
N VAL A 343 -13.95 1.23 -11.50
CA VAL A 343 -13.79 2.68 -11.30
C VAL A 343 -13.86 3.02 -9.81
N ASP A 344 -13.19 4.09 -9.42
CA ASP A 344 -13.37 4.70 -8.10
C ASP A 344 -14.24 5.96 -8.20
N THR A 345 -14.75 6.41 -7.05
CA THR A 345 -15.64 7.57 -6.98
C THR A 345 -14.94 8.84 -7.46
N ALA A 346 -13.62 8.94 -7.20
CA ALA A 346 -12.82 10.09 -7.60
C ALA A 346 -12.71 10.23 -9.13
N LEU A 347 -12.58 9.12 -9.87
CA LEU A 347 -12.56 9.14 -11.33
C LEU A 347 -13.87 9.69 -11.90
N LEU A 348 -15.00 9.36 -11.30
CA LEU A 348 -16.33 9.74 -11.79
C LEU A 348 -16.60 11.25 -11.65
N VAL A 349 -16.00 11.94 -10.67
CA VAL A 349 -16.27 13.37 -10.44
C VAL A 349 -16.07 14.18 -11.73
N GLY A 350 -17.07 14.98 -12.06
CA GLY A 350 -17.13 15.79 -13.28
C GLY A 350 -18.36 15.51 -14.15
N THR A 351 -18.36 16.12 -15.34
CA THR A 351 -19.42 15.96 -16.34
C THR A 351 -19.00 14.95 -17.39
N TRP A 352 -19.90 14.04 -17.71
CA TRP A 352 -19.69 12.99 -18.69
C TRP A 352 -20.81 12.99 -19.72
N GLN A 353 -20.44 12.98 -20.99
CA GLN A 353 -21.36 12.81 -22.09
C GLN A 353 -21.70 11.32 -22.26
N GLY A 354 -22.99 10.99 -22.37
CA GLY A 354 -23.46 9.62 -22.48
C GLY A 354 -23.87 9.23 -23.90
N GLY A 355 -23.77 7.93 -24.19
CA GLY A 355 -24.32 7.32 -25.41
C GLY A 355 -24.61 5.83 -25.20
N GLY A 356 -25.65 5.32 -25.86
CA GLY A 356 -26.04 3.91 -25.80
C GLY A 356 -25.49 3.12 -26.99
N PHE A 357 -25.20 1.83 -26.78
CA PHE A 357 -24.76 0.91 -27.85
C PHE A 357 -25.91 0.24 -28.60
N GLU A 358 -27.15 0.41 -28.14
CA GLU A 358 -28.34 -0.09 -28.81
C GLU A 358 -29.46 0.96 -28.81
N ARG A 359 -30.39 0.86 -29.77
CA ARG A 359 -31.44 1.86 -30.00
C ARG A 359 -32.86 1.33 -29.82
N THR A 360 -33.03 0.03 -29.59
CA THR A 360 -34.32 -0.65 -29.68
C THR A 360 -35.03 -0.84 -28.35
N SER A 361 -34.32 -0.86 -27.22
CA SER A 361 -34.95 -1.03 -25.91
C SER A 361 -35.78 0.18 -25.48
N GLU A 362 -36.71 -0.05 -24.55
CA GLU A 362 -37.52 1.02 -23.94
C GLU A 362 -36.65 2.08 -23.28
N ASN A 363 -35.53 1.68 -22.69
CA ASN A 363 -34.55 2.59 -22.07
C ASN A 363 -33.89 3.49 -23.12
N ALA A 364 -33.47 2.94 -24.27
CA ALA A 364 -32.93 3.74 -25.36
C ALA A 364 -33.96 4.75 -25.90
N ALA A 365 -35.21 4.32 -26.09
CA ALA A 365 -36.30 5.19 -26.55
C ALA A 365 -36.59 6.33 -25.55
N LEU A 366 -36.58 6.03 -24.25
CA LEU A 366 -36.78 7.02 -23.20
C LEU A 366 -35.65 8.06 -23.16
N LEU A 367 -34.38 7.63 -23.17
CA LEU A 367 -33.21 8.53 -23.17
C LEU A 367 -33.18 9.43 -24.41
N ALA A 368 -33.55 8.89 -25.58
CA ALA A 368 -33.67 9.67 -26.81
C ALA A 368 -34.78 10.73 -26.71
N LYS A 369 -35.96 10.37 -26.18
CA LYS A 369 -37.08 11.30 -25.96
C LYS A 369 -36.70 12.43 -24.99
N MET A 370 -35.93 12.12 -23.95
CA MET A 370 -35.45 13.11 -22.98
C MET A 370 -34.30 13.98 -23.51
N ARG A 371 -33.78 13.73 -24.73
CA ARG A 371 -32.58 14.38 -25.26
C ARG A 371 -31.41 14.29 -24.28
N TRP A 372 -31.22 13.09 -23.74
CA TRP A 372 -30.20 12.82 -22.74
C TRP A 372 -28.81 13.19 -23.27
N TYR A 373 -28.11 14.02 -22.51
CA TYR A 373 -26.74 14.45 -22.77
C TYR A 373 -25.74 13.59 -22.02
N GLY A 374 -26.04 13.19 -20.78
CA GLY A 374 -25.11 12.45 -19.94
C GLY A 374 -25.37 12.61 -18.44
N LYS A 375 -24.30 12.56 -17.64
CA LYS A 375 -24.37 12.57 -16.17
C LYS A 375 -23.38 13.57 -15.59
N ARG A 376 -23.70 14.14 -14.42
CA ARG A 376 -22.76 14.94 -13.63
C ARG A 376 -22.62 14.36 -12.23
N PHE A 377 -21.39 14.01 -11.88
CA PHE A 377 -21.03 13.50 -10.56
C PHE A 377 -20.38 14.64 -9.78
N VAL A 378 -21.11 15.22 -8.82
CA VAL A 378 -20.60 16.33 -8.00
C VAL A 378 -19.73 15.77 -6.88
N ASP A 379 -20.27 14.80 -6.13
CA ASP A 379 -19.55 14.04 -5.12
C ASP A 379 -20.25 12.67 -4.88
N ALA A 380 -19.86 11.97 -3.81
CA ALA A 380 -20.39 10.66 -3.49
C ALA A 380 -21.87 10.66 -3.07
N GLU A 381 -22.38 11.78 -2.55
CA GLU A 381 -23.74 11.93 -2.04
C GLU A 381 -24.64 12.74 -2.99
N HIS A 382 -24.08 13.29 -4.08
CA HIS A 382 -24.82 14.08 -5.04
C HIS A 382 -24.40 13.80 -6.48
N VAL A 383 -25.23 13.04 -7.18
CA VAL A 383 -25.13 12.78 -8.61
C VAL A 383 -26.39 13.25 -9.32
N GLU A 384 -26.19 13.91 -10.44
CA GLU A 384 -27.23 14.28 -11.38
C GLU A 384 -27.23 13.26 -12.54
N PRO A 385 -28.08 12.22 -12.47
CA PRO A 385 -27.99 11.08 -13.37
C PRO A 385 -28.52 11.36 -14.78
N LEU A 386 -29.25 12.47 -14.96
CA LEU A 386 -29.95 12.84 -16.18
C LEU A 386 -29.67 14.31 -16.50
N LEU A 387 -28.54 14.56 -17.14
CA LEU A 387 -28.35 15.81 -17.86
C LEU A 387 -29.07 15.71 -19.20
N CYS A 388 -29.94 16.66 -19.51
CA CYS A 388 -30.74 16.71 -20.73
C CYS A 388 -30.50 18.02 -21.49
N ARG A 389 -30.78 18.03 -22.79
CA ARG A 389 -30.76 19.25 -23.61
C ARG A 389 -32.17 19.83 -23.76
N ASP A 390 -32.30 21.13 -23.56
CA ASP A 390 -33.54 21.85 -23.87
C ASP A 390 -33.73 22.07 -25.39
N GLU A 391 -34.74 22.85 -25.77
CA GLU A 391 -35.00 23.17 -27.18
C GLU A 391 -33.89 24.02 -27.82
N GLN A 392 -33.17 24.79 -27.01
CA GLN A 392 -32.08 25.67 -27.41
C GLN A 392 -30.71 24.96 -27.37
N GLY A 393 -30.66 23.71 -26.90
CA GLY A 393 -29.47 22.87 -26.81
C GLY A 393 -28.68 23.04 -25.50
N ALA A 394 -29.15 23.86 -24.57
CA ALA A 394 -28.50 24.06 -23.28
C ALA A 394 -28.69 22.83 -22.38
N VAL A 395 -27.63 22.48 -21.64
CA VAL A 395 -27.60 21.29 -20.77
C VAL A 395 -28.12 21.65 -19.38
N PHE A 396 -29.13 20.94 -18.90
CA PHE A 396 -29.70 21.11 -17.55
C PHE A 396 -29.89 19.76 -16.84
N SER A 397 -30.00 19.77 -15.51
CA SER A 397 -30.27 18.57 -14.71
C SER A 397 -31.78 18.32 -14.63
N TYR A 398 -32.23 17.15 -15.09
CA TYR A 398 -33.62 16.71 -14.95
C TYR A 398 -33.79 15.91 -13.64
N GLN A 399 -34.53 16.45 -12.68
CA GLN A 399 -34.61 15.91 -11.30
C GLN A 399 -35.92 15.17 -10.99
N GLU A 400 -36.90 15.14 -11.90
CA GLU A 400 -38.22 14.51 -11.63
C GLU A 400 -38.11 12.98 -11.42
N MET A 401 -37.05 12.36 -11.93
CA MET A 401 -36.73 10.94 -11.73
C MET A 401 -35.77 10.69 -10.57
N GLY A 402 -35.52 11.71 -9.75
CA GLY A 402 -34.62 11.67 -8.62
C GLY A 402 -33.15 11.92 -8.97
N LEU A 403 -32.37 12.10 -7.92
CA LEU A 403 -30.91 12.14 -7.97
C LEU A 403 -30.35 10.73 -7.70
N ALA A 404 -29.05 10.65 -7.58
CA ALA A 404 -28.39 9.41 -7.22
C ALA A 404 -27.21 9.64 -6.27
N THR A 405 -26.81 8.56 -5.62
CA THR A 405 -25.62 8.50 -4.77
C THR A 405 -24.63 7.48 -5.32
N LEU A 406 -23.35 7.67 -5.02
CA LEU A 406 -22.30 6.72 -5.37
C LEU A 406 -22.05 5.78 -4.20
N ARG A 407 -22.02 4.48 -4.48
CA ARG A 407 -21.73 3.44 -3.50
C ARG A 407 -20.77 2.42 -4.08
N GLU A 408 -19.93 1.85 -3.24
CA GLU A 408 -19.14 0.68 -3.62
C GLU A 408 -20.04 -0.56 -3.65
N VAL A 409 -20.20 -1.16 -4.82
CA VAL A 409 -21.08 -2.33 -5.04
C VAL A 409 -20.27 -3.44 -5.70
N VAL A 410 -20.48 -4.67 -5.25
CA VAL A 410 -19.92 -5.87 -5.90
C VAL A 410 -20.90 -6.33 -6.97
N PHE A 411 -20.47 -6.28 -8.23
CA PHE A 411 -21.24 -6.76 -9.39
C PHE A 411 -20.35 -7.67 -10.23
N HIS A 412 -20.87 -8.86 -10.58
CA HIS A 412 -20.09 -9.93 -11.24
C HIS A 412 -18.77 -10.26 -10.52
N GLY A 413 -18.80 -10.29 -9.17
CA GLY A 413 -17.63 -10.62 -8.34
C GLY A 413 -16.56 -9.52 -8.24
N LYS A 414 -16.76 -8.34 -8.85
CA LYS A 414 -15.81 -7.23 -8.86
C LYS A 414 -16.41 -5.97 -8.23
N GLN A 415 -15.80 -5.50 -7.14
CA GLN A 415 -16.17 -4.26 -6.45
C GLN A 415 -15.83 -3.03 -7.32
N SER A 416 -16.80 -2.14 -7.51
CA SER A 416 -16.67 -0.85 -8.23
C SER A 416 -17.49 0.21 -7.52
N THR A 417 -17.16 1.48 -7.73
CA THR A 417 -18.17 2.51 -7.55
C THR A 417 -19.29 2.27 -8.58
N ALA A 418 -20.53 2.25 -8.08
CA ALA A 418 -21.75 2.23 -8.84
C ALA A 418 -22.60 3.42 -8.45
N MET A 419 -23.48 3.86 -9.35
CA MET A 419 -24.45 4.91 -9.08
C MET A 419 -25.78 4.26 -8.73
N VAL A 420 -26.26 4.52 -7.53
CA VAL A 420 -27.53 4.02 -7.01
C VAL A 420 -28.53 5.17 -7.10
N TYR A 421 -29.59 4.98 -7.88
CA TYR A 421 -30.65 5.98 -7.96
C TYR A 421 -31.41 6.07 -6.64
N ASP A 422 -31.66 7.28 -6.15
CA ASP A 422 -32.28 7.49 -4.84
C ASP A 422 -33.77 7.13 -4.86
N GLN A 423 -34.41 7.24 -6.03
CA GLN A 423 -35.86 7.09 -6.20
C GLN A 423 -36.27 5.99 -7.17
N LEU A 424 -35.31 5.37 -7.87
CA LEU A 424 -35.55 4.30 -8.83
C LEU A 424 -34.79 3.04 -8.40
N PRO A 425 -35.34 1.84 -8.59
CA PRO A 425 -34.67 0.59 -8.26
C PRO A 425 -33.66 0.22 -9.36
N ILE A 426 -32.71 1.14 -9.62
CA ILE A 426 -31.72 1.09 -10.69
C ILE A 426 -30.34 1.33 -10.09
N ILE A 427 -29.37 0.52 -10.51
CA ILE A 427 -27.96 0.67 -10.21
C ILE A 427 -27.20 0.70 -11.54
N ASP A 428 -26.47 1.78 -11.81
CA ASP A 428 -25.55 1.83 -12.94
C ASP A 428 -24.16 1.38 -12.48
N HIS A 429 -23.66 0.33 -13.11
CA HIS A 429 -22.32 -0.20 -12.87
C HIS A 429 -21.35 0.34 -13.93
N PHE A 430 -20.15 0.71 -13.50
CA PHE A 430 -19.15 1.35 -14.36
C PHE A 430 -17.84 0.56 -14.36
N ARG A 431 -17.22 0.49 -15.55
CA ARG A 431 -15.88 -0.06 -15.77
C ARG A 431 -15.06 0.89 -16.63
N ARG A 432 -13.76 0.94 -16.36
CA ARG A 432 -12.83 1.85 -17.02
C ARG A 432 -12.37 1.25 -18.36
N LEU A 433 -12.80 1.86 -19.47
CA LEU A 433 -12.27 1.55 -20.81
C LEU A 433 -11.00 2.36 -21.09
N THR A 434 -11.02 3.66 -20.78
CA THR A 434 -9.85 4.55 -20.68
C THR A 434 -10.01 5.50 -19.49
N ASP A 435 -9.05 6.39 -19.22
CA ASP A 435 -9.21 7.38 -18.13
C ASP A 435 -10.34 8.42 -18.41
N ASP A 436 -10.76 8.53 -19.67
CA ASP A 436 -11.80 9.47 -20.16
C ASP A 436 -12.99 8.78 -20.83
N VAL A 437 -13.04 7.45 -20.87
CA VAL A 437 -14.16 6.67 -21.43
C VAL A 437 -14.50 5.50 -20.51
N LEU A 438 -15.77 5.40 -20.12
CA LEU A 438 -16.30 4.32 -19.31
C LEU A 438 -17.24 3.46 -20.13
N LEU A 439 -17.17 2.15 -19.91
CA LEU A 439 -18.21 1.21 -20.31
C LEU A 439 -19.11 0.95 -19.11
N CYS A 440 -20.41 0.99 -19.33
CA CYS A 440 -21.41 1.00 -18.28
C CYS A 440 -22.51 -0.03 -18.57
N VAL A 441 -23.10 -0.60 -17.52
CA VAL A 441 -24.29 -1.45 -17.62
C VAL A 441 -25.29 -1.04 -16.56
N MET A 442 -26.56 -0.99 -16.95
CA MET A 442 -27.68 -0.69 -16.05
C MET A 442 -28.23 -2.01 -15.47
N ASP A 443 -28.26 -2.11 -14.14
CA ASP A 443 -28.96 -3.15 -13.39
C ASP A 443 -30.26 -2.58 -12.84
N LYS A 444 -31.39 -2.97 -13.45
CA LYS A 444 -32.74 -2.50 -13.07
C LYS A 444 -33.52 -3.66 -12.50
N LYS A 445 -34.05 -3.49 -11.28
CA LYS A 445 -34.79 -4.54 -10.59
C LYS A 445 -35.95 -5.07 -11.44
N GLY A 446 -35.91 -6.36 -11.75
CA GLY A 446 -36.96 -7.06 -12.49
C GLY A 446 -36.72 -7.15 -14.00
N GLU A 447 -35.65 -6.54 -14.51
CA GLU A 447 -35.20 -6.63 -15.89
C GLU A 447 -33.80 -7.28 -15.94
N PRO A 448 -33.43 -7.96 -17.04
CA PRO A 448 -32.05 -8.38 -17.25
C PRO A 448 -31.09 -7.18 -17.28
N ALA A 449 -29.87 -7.36 -16.78
CA ALA A 449 -28.81 -6.33 -16.85
C ALA A 449 -28.11 -6.39 -18.22
N ASP A 450 -28.82 -6.06 -19.29
CA ASP A 450 -28.36 -6.14 -20.69
C ASP A 450 -28.25 -4.78 -21.39
N PHE A 451 -28.64 -3.69 -20.71
CA PHE A 451 -28.53 -2.34 -21.26
C PHE A 451 -27.12 -1.75 -21.04
N PHE A 452 -26.29 -1.82 -22.08
CA PHE A 452 -24.96 -1.21 -22.10
C PHE A 452 -24.95 0.21 -22.67
N PHE A 453 -24.17 1.07 -22.03
CA PHE A 453 -23.93 2.44 -22.47
C PHE A 453 -22.49 2.85 -22.19
N HIS A 454 -22.07 4.00 -22.71
CA HIS A 454 -20.77 4.58 -22.45
C HIS A 454 -20.89 6.00 -21.89
N LEU A 455 -19.84 6.41 -21.18
CA LEU A 455 -19.67 7.77 -20.70
C LEU A 455 -18.30 8.27 -21.16
N THR A 456 -18.26 9.41 -21.84
CA THR A 456 -17.03 10.08 -22.28
C THR A 456 -16.86 11.39 -21.52
N ARG A 457 -15.68 11.62 -20.92
CA ARG A 457 -15.43 12.79 -20.08
C ARG A 457 -15.51 14.07 -20.91
N VAL A 458 -16.20 15.07 -20.38
CA VAL A 458 -16.25 16.41 -20.96
C VAL A 458 -15.12 17.23 -20.34
N PRO A 459 -14.17 17.77 -21.14
CA PRO A 459 -13.13 18.66 -20.63
C PRO A 459 -13.74 19.88 -19.93
N ALA A 460 -13.14 20.28 -18.82
CA ALA A 460 -13.59 21.42 -18.01
C ALA A 460 -13.37 22.77 -18.70
#